data_AF-A0A090VHY9-F1
#
_entry.id   AF-A0A090VHY9-F1
#
_cell.length_a   1.000
_cell.length_b   1.000
_cell.length_c   1.000
_cell.angle_alpha   90.00
_cell.angle_beta   90.00
_cell.angle_gamma   90.00
#
_symmetry.space_group_name_H-M   'P 1'
#
loop_
_entity.id
_entity.type
_entity.pdbx_description
1 polymer ?
#
loop_
_entity_poly.entity_id
_entity_poly.type
_entity_poly.pdbx_seq_one_letter_code
_entity_poly.pdbx_strand_id
1 'polypeptide(L)'
;MITTKGTPWEGLQTYNCGQWIDIGVEPLAKSLTNLMTKRPETLMEMGVNGRRLIEKKYSMQAVAKDMLTLYNWILNKTEKPTFIDTL
;
A
#
# COMPACT_ATOMS: atom_id res chain seq x y z
N MET A 1 1.24 7.37 7.66
CA MET A 1 0.31 6.33 8.16
C MET A 1 1.11 5.26 8.89
N ILE A 2 0.59 4.75 10.02
CA ILE A 2 1.12 3.56 10.69
C ILE A 2 -0.01 2.52 10.66
N THR A 3 0.30 1.30 10.26
CA THR A 3 -0.63 0.16 10.32
C THR A 3 0.12 -1.11 10.69
N THR A 4 -0.60 -2.15 11.07
CA THR A 4 0.01 -3.40 11.55
C THR A 4 0.08 -4.46 10.44
N LYS A 5 0.98 -5.44 10.60
CA LYS A 5 1.12 -6.61 9.72
C LYS A 5 -0.11 -7.53 9.67
N GLY A 6 -1.14 -7.25 10.46
CA GLY A 6 -2.47 -7.85 10.29
C GLY A 6 -3.26 -7.31 9.09
N THR A 7 -2.72 -6.32 8.37
CA THR A 7 -3.34 -5.71 7.18
C THR A 7 -2.35 -5.71 6.01
N PRO A 8 -2.81 -5.81 4.75
CA PRO A 8 -1.92 -6.00 3.59
C PRO A 8 -1.33 -4.68 3.07
N TRP A 9 -0.60 -3.96 3.93
CA TRP A 9 -0.06 -2.62 3.65
C TRP A 9 1.47 -2.56 3.57
N GLU A 10 2.10 -3.65 3.14
CA GLU A 10 3.56 -3.71 2.87
C GLU A 10 4.06 -2.55 2.01
N GLY A 11 3.23 -2.12 1.05
CA GLY A 11 3.53 -0.97 0.18
C GLY A 11 3.88 0.32 0.94
N LEU A 12 3.37 0.53 2.16
CA LEU A 12 3.71 1.72 2.95
C LEU A 12 5.21 1.82 3.24
N GLN A 13 5.86 0.68 3.52
CA GLN A 13 7.30 0.61 3.74
C GLN A 13 8.07 0.61 2.41
N THR A 14 7.63 -0.19 1.44
CA THR A 14 8.27 -0.31 0.11
C THR A 14 8.33 1.03 -0.64
N TYR A 15 7.30 1.86 -0.51
CA TYR A 15 7.24 3.17 -1.16
C TYR A 15 7.61 4.32 -0.23
N ASN A 16 8.16 4.03 0.96
CA ASN A 16 8.59 5.03 1.94
C ASN A 16 7.54 6.13 2.21
N CYS A 17 6.31 5.69 2.53
CA CYS A 17 5.18 6.60 2.80
C CYS A 17 4.43 6.27 4.10
N GLY A 18 4.88 5.26 4.84
CA GLY A 18 4.33 4.90 6.13
C GLY A 18 5.12 3.81 6.81
N GLN A 19 4.51 3.18 7.80
CA GLN A 19 5.11 2.13 8.61
C GLN A 19 4.15 0.94 8.67
N TRP A 20 4.68 -0.25 8.39
CA TRP A 20 3.96 -1.52 8.45
C TRP A 20 4.59 -2.40 9.54
N ILE A 21 4.05 -2.26 10.76
CA ILE A 21 4.70 -2.72 11.99
C ILE A 21 4.10 -4.02 12.52
N ASP A 22 4.83 -4.73 13.37
CA ASP A 22 4.25 -5.83 14.14
C ASP A 22 3.14 -5.32 15.08
N ILE A 23 2.18 -6.18 15.41
CA ILE A 23 1.09 -5.82 16.31
C ILE A 23 1.63 -5.72 17.74
N GLY A 24 1.36 -4.60 18.42
CA GLY A 24 1.68 -4.42 19.83
C GLY A 24 1.97 -2.97 20.20
N VAL A 25 2.01 -2.70 21.51
CA VAL A 25 2.27 -1.37 22.07
C VAL A 25 3.70 -0.91 21.79
N GLU A 26 4.68 -1.80 21.97
CA GLU A 26 6.10 -1.45 21.80
C GLU A 26 6.45 -1.12 20.34
N PRO A 27 6.08 -1.92 19.31
CA PRO A 27 6.28 -1.54 17.91
C PRO A 27 5.62 -0.21 17.55
N LEU A 28 4.41 0.05 18.08
CA LEU A 28 3.69 1.29 17.84
C LEU A 28 4.42 2.50 18.45
N ALA A 29 4.81 2.41 19.71
CA ALA A 29 5.55 3.46 20.41
C ALA A 29 6.86 3.80 19.69
N LYS A 30 7.61 2.78 19.25
CA LYS A 30 8.84 2.97 18.46
C LYS A 30 8.58 3.68 17.14
N SER A 31 7.50 3.28 16.44
CA SER A 31 7.12 3.87 15.16
C SER A 31 6.72 5.34 15.30
N LEU A 32 5.95 5.67 16.33
CA LEU A 32 5.58 7.05 16.66
C LEU A 32 6.82 7.90 16.94
N THR A 33 7.71 7.45 17.82
CA THR A 33 8.96 8.17 18.13
C THR A 33 9.80 8.38 16.87
N ASN A 34 9.91 7.37 15.99
CA ASN A 34 10.65 7.53 14.73
C ASN A 34 10.02 8.59 13.81
N LEU A 35 8.70 8.63 13.67
CA LEU A 35 8.05 9.61 12.80
C LEU A 35 8.10 11.03 13.39
N MET A 36 7.88 11.18 14.70
CA MET A 36 7.90 12.47 15.39
C MET A 36 9.30 13.12 15.41
N THR A 37 10.36 12.33 15.24
CA THR A 37 11.75 12.83 15.19
C THR A 37 12.23 13.14 13.77
N LYS A 38 11.42 12.90 12.73
CA LYS A 38 11.77 13.25 11.35
C LYS A 38 11.64 14.74 11.10
N ARG A 39 12.47 15.22 10.18
CA ARG A 39 12.39 16.60 9.68
C ARG A 39 11.10 16.80 8.87
N PRO A 40 10.53 18.01 8.87
CA PRO A 40 9.31 18.32 8.11
C PRO A 40 9.39 17.96 6.63
N GLU A 41 10.55 18.16 5.99
CA GLU A 41 10.74 17.89 4.56
C GLU A 41 10.62 16.39 4.27
N THR A 42 11.19 15.56 5.14
CA THR A 42 11.07 14.10 5.05
C THR A 42 9.62 13.65 5.22
N LEU A 43 8.88 14.25 6.15
CA LEU A 43 7.46 13.94 6.32
C LEU A 43 6.63 14.37 5.10
N MET A 44 6.97 15.49 4.46
CA MET A 44 6.33 15.96 3.24
C MET A 44 6.58 15.00 2.07
N GLU A 45 7.83 14.56 1.88
CA GLU A 45 8.18 13.55 0.88
C GLU A 45 7.42 12.24 1.10
N MET A 46 7.32 11.77 2.35
CA MET A 46 6.52 10.59 2.69
C MET A 46 5.05 10.78 2.31
N GLY A 47 4.48 11.97 2.51
CA GLY A 47 3.12 12.32 2.10
C GLY A 47 2.92 12.25 0.58
N VAL A 48 3.85 12.82 -0.19
CA VAL A 48 3.85 12.77 -1.66
C VAL A 48 3.93 11.33 -2.16
N ASN A 49 4.80 10.52 -1.57
CA ASN A 49 4.91 9.10 -1.89
C ASN A 49 3.62 8.34 -1.56
N GLY A 50 2.97 8.67 -0.44
CA GLY A 50 1.68 8.10 -0.05
C GLY A 50 0.60 8.38 -1.08
N ARG A 51 0.48 9.63 -1.52
CA ARG A 51 -0.45 10.01 -2.59
C ARG A 51 -0.19 9.23 -3.87
N ARG A 52 1.08 9.14 -4.29
CA ARG A 52 1.48 8.39 -5.49
C ARG A 52 1.12 6.91 -5.40
N LEU A 53 1.25 6.29 -4.23
CA LEU A 53 0.84 4.90 -4.01
C LEU A 53 -0.67 4.73 -4.22
N ILE A 54 -1.49 5.61 -3.64
CA ILE A 54 -2.94 5.57 -3.82
C ILE A 54 -3.31 5.76 -5.28
N GLU A 55 -2.79 6.80 -5.95
CA GLU A 55 -3.10 7.08 -7.35
C GLU A 55 -2.78 5.89 -8.27
N LYS A 56 -1.64 5.23 -8.05
CA LYS A 56 -1.17 4.13 -8.92
C LYS A 56 -1.83 2.79 -8.65
N LYS A 57 -2.11 2.45 -7.39
CA LYS A 57 -2.55 1.09 -7.01
C LYS A 57 -3.97 1.01 -6.47
N TYR A 58 -4.48 2.08 -5.87
CA TYR A 58 -5.71 2.05 -5.08
C TYR A 58 -6.73 3.12 -5.49
N SER A 59 -6.48 3.87 -6.56
CA SER A 59 -7.44 4.79 -7.13
C SER A 59 -8.62 4.03 -7.73
N MET A 60 -9.79 4.67 -7.79
CA MET A 60 -10.97 4.06 -8.43
C MET A 60 -10.67 3.64 -9.86
N GLN A 61 -9.88 4.43 -10.60
CA GLN A 61 -9.47 4.13 -11.96
C GLN A 61 -8.54 2.91 -12.03
N ALA A 62 -7.55 2.79 -11.13
CA ALA A 62 -6.65 1.65 -11.08
C ALA A 62 -7.43 0.36 -10.75
N VAL A 63 -8.26 0.39 -9.71
CA VAL A 63 -9.07 -0.76 -9.31
C VAL A 63 -10.07 -1.16 -10.41
N ALA A 64 -10.75 -0.19 -11.05
CA ALA A 64 -11.67 -0.48 -12.14
C ALA A 64 -10.97 -1.15 -13.34
N LYS A 65 -9.73 -0.74 -13.65
CA LYS A 65 -8.92 -1.36 -14.70
C LYS A 65 -8.55 -2.80 -14.37
N ASP A 66 -8.16 -3.07 -13.13
CA ASP A 66 -7.83 -4.42 -12.68
C ASP A 66 -9.10 -5.31 -12.66
N MET A 67 -10.23 -4.78 -12.22
CA MET A 67 -11.53 -5.48 -12.28
C MET A 67 -11.95 -5.83 -13.72
N LEU A 68 -11.77 -4.91 -14.67
CA LEU A 68 -12.05 -5.20 -16.08
C LEU A 68 -11.14 -6.31 -16.62
N THR A 69 -9.86 -6.27 -16.26
CA THR A 69 -8.88 -7.31 -16.61
C THR A 69 -9.27 -8.67 -16.05
N LEU A 70 -9.71 -8.71 -14.78
CA LEU A 70 -10.27 -9.90 -14.14
C LEU A 70 -11.49 -10.45 -14.88
N TYR A 71 -12.47 -9.60 -15.21
CA TYR A 71 -13.67 -10.05 -15.92
C TYR A 71 -13.38 -10.56 -17.32
N ASN A 72 -12.47 -9.91 -18.06
CA ASN A 72 -12.05 -10.40 -19.37
C ASN A 72 -11.36 -11.77 -19.27
N TRP A 73 -10.56 -12.01 -18.23
CA TRP A 73 -9.97 -13.32 -18.00
C TRP A 73 -11.03 -14.39 -17.66
N ILE A 74 -11.99 -14.10 -16.77
CA ILE A 74 -13.10 -15.02 -16.45
C ILE A 74 -13.91 -15.39 -17.70
N LEU A 75 -14.05 -14.46 -18.64
CA LEU A 75 -14.73 -14.67 -19.92
C LEU A 75 -13.82 -15.29 -21.00
N ASN A 76 -12.63 -15.78 -20.64
CA ASN A 76 -11.62 -16.37 -21.54
C ASN A 76 -11.17 -15.45 -22.69
N LYS A 77 -11.21 -14.12 -22.50
CA LYS A 77 -10.81 -13.12 -23.51
C LYS A 77 -9.35 -12.69 -23.38
N THR A 78 -8.74 -12.90 -22.22
CA THR A 78 -7.35 -12.53 -21.92
C THR A 78 -6.68 -13.62 -21.10
N GLU A 79 -5.35 -13.60 -21.04
CA GLU A 79 -4.57 -14.46 -20.14
C GLU A 79 -4.83 -14.15 -18.66
N LYS A 80 -4.41 -15.06 -17.78
CA LYS A 80 -4.56 -14.92 -16.33
C LYS A 80 -3.83 -13.66 -15.83
N PRO A 81 -4.50 -12.75 -15.11
CA PRO A 81 -3.85 -11.58 -14.54
C PRO A 81 -2.82 -11.98 -13.48
N THR A 82 -1.74 -11.20 -13.37
CA THR A 82 -0.65 -11.46 -12.43
C THR A 82 -1.05 -11.28 -10.96
N PHE A 83 -2.13 -10.54 -10.70
CA PHE A 83 -2.66 -10.28 -9.35
C PHE A 83 -3.68 -11.33 -8.88
N ILE A 84 -3.91 -12.40 -9.65
CA ILE A 84 -4.80 -13.49 -9.27
C ILE A 84 -3.97 -14.74 -8.96
N ASP A 85 -4.10 -15.23 -7.71
CA ASP A 85 -3.60 -16.52 -7.29
C ASP A 85 -4.69 -17.59 -7.48
N THR A 86 -4.34 -18.71 -8.09
CA THR A 86 -5.22 -19.88 -8.28
C THR A 86 -4.63 -21.04 -7.48
N LEU A 87 -5.48 -21.73 -6.70
CA LEU A 87 -5.11 -22.93 -5.95
C LEU A 87 -4.91 -24.15 -6.87
#